data_AF-A0A959B125-F1
#
_entry.id   AF-A0A959B125-F1
#
_cell.length_a   1.000
_cell.length_b   1.000
_cell.length_c   1.000
_cell.angle_alpha   90.00
_cell.angle_beta   90.00
_cell.angle_gamma   90.00
#
_symmetry.space_group_name_H-M   'P 1'
#
loop_
_entity.id
_entity.type
_entity.pdbx_description
1 polymer ?
#
loop_
_entity_poly.entity_id
_entity_poly.type
_entity_poly.pdbx_seq_one_letter_code
_entity_poly.pdbx_strand_id
1 'polypeptide(L)'
;MKKNFILLLFLPFWAGLLNGQTKADLVSCLKIALASPEMETAFTQEWGDARPLYLQKPERQSIGRQPVEELMRQLEVEDFNGFQWEVIPMDREAIQQLPVNEQEFGVLTLGASYREAWSTLSINLFVNLPRYPRSELTGSFVLEKVNGAWQTIQKSVEVRP
;
A
#
# COMPACT_ATOMS: atom_id res chain seq x y z
N MET A 1 -29.89 8.88 51.80
CA MET A 1 -29.99 7.82 50.77
C MET A 1 -30.91 8.27 49.66
N LYS A 2 -30.40 8.46 48.44
CA LYS A 2 -30.98 8.05 47.15
C LYS A 2 -29.96 8.42 46.08
N LYS A 3 -29.19 7.41 45.66
CA LYS A 3 -28.32 7.43 44.48
C LYS A 3 -29.24 7.46 43.27
N ASN A 4 -29.21 8.52 42.47
CA ASN A 4 -29.77 8.48 41.12
C ASN A 4 -28.62 8.63 40.12
N PHE A 5 -28.17 7.45 39.73
CA PHE A 5 -27.38 7.13 38.55
C PHE A 5 -28.11 7.69 37.31
N ILE A 6 -27.53 8.68 36.63
CA ILE A 6 -27.89 8.96 35.25
C ILE A 6 -26.78 8.34 34.41
N LEU A 7 -27.08 7.11 33.99
CA LEU A 7 -26.30 6.26 33.11
C LEU A 7 -26.33 6.87 31.70
N LEU A 8 -25.13 7.09 31.16
CA LEU A 8 -24.75 7.09 29.74
C LEU A 8 -25.88 7.06 28.70
N LEU A 9 -26.12 8.20 28.05
CA LEU A 9 -26.76 8.30 26.73
C LEU A 9 -25.81 9.05 25.78
N PHE A 10 -24.64 8.44 25.54
CA PHE A 10 -23.73 8.82 24.47
C PHE A 10 -23.40 7.57 23.65
N LEU A 11 -24.35 7.08 22.85
CA LEU A 11 -24.12 6.11 21.75
C LEU A 11 -25.43 6.03 20.98
N PRO A 12 -25.54 6.81 19.88
CA PRO A 12 -25.26 6.18 18.58
C PRO A 12 -24.60 7.16 17.60
N PHE A 13 -23.51 7.83 17.98
CA PHE A 13 -22.74 8.68 17.04
C PHE A 13 -21.49 8.01 16.47
N TRP A 14 -21.17 6.78 16.91
CA TRP A 14 -19.94 6.08 16.52
C TRP A 14 -20.12 5.04 15.41
N ALA A 15 -21.34 4.64 15.07
CA ALA A 15 -21.56 3.60 14.05
C ALA A 15 -21.45 4.12 12.60
N GLY A 16 -21.54 5.44 12.39
CA GLY A 16 -21.49 6.06 11.05
C GLY A 16 -20.18 6.78 10.69
N LEU A 17 -19.26 6.95 11.65
CA LEU A 17 -18.00 7.69 11.51
C LEU A 17 -16.77 6.79 11.33
N LEU A 18 -16.96 5.46 11.30
CA LEU A 18 -15.88 4.46 11.29
C LEU A 18 -15.51 3.87 9.91
N ASN A 19 -16.11 4.35 8.81
CA ASN A 19 -15.93 3.79 7.46
C ASN A 19 -15.41 4.84 6.47
N GLY A 20 -14.35 5.56 6.81
CA GLY A 20 -13.61 6.40 5.87
C GLY A 20 -12.39 5.66 5.32
N GLN A 21 -11.93 6.02 4.13
CA GLN A 21 -10.59 5.61 3.70
C GLN A 21 -9.55 6.23 4.64
N THR A 22 -8.66 5.41 5.19
CA THR A 22 -7.58 5.92 6.06
C THR A 22 -6.21 5.57 5.50
N LYS A 23 -5.21 6.39 5.82
CA LYS A 23 -3.80 6.10 5.52
C LYS A 23 -3.38 4.77 6.16
N ALA A 24 -3.82 4.51 7.39
CA ALA A 24 -3.53 3.29 8.12
C ALA A 24 -4.08 2.02 7.42
N ASP A 25 -5.30 2.08 6.89
CA ASP A 25 -5.89 0.99 6.11
C ASP A 25 -5.07 0.71 4.84
N LEU A 26 -4.71 1.76 4.09
CA LEU A 26 -3.86 1.64 2.91
C LEU A 26 -2.51 1.01 3.24
N VAL A 27 -1.83 1.49 4.29
CA VAL A 27 -0.53 0.98 4.74
C VAL A 27 -0.64 -0.49 5.15
N SER A 28 -1.69 -0.87 5.89
CA SER A 28 -1.94 -2.26 6.28
C SER A 28 -2.07 -3.16 5.05
N CYS A 29 -2.86 -2.74 4.06
CA CYS A 29 -3.04 -3.51 2.83
C CYS A 29 -1.76 -3.59 1.99
N LEU A 30 -0.97 -2.53 1.92
CA LEU A 30 0.32 -2.53 1.25
C LEU A 30 1.30 -3.51 1.93
N LYS A 31 1.36 -3.51 3.26
CA LYS A 31 2.19 -4.49 4.00
C LYS A 31 1.75 -5.93 3.72
N ILE A 32 0.44 -6.20 3.69
CA ILE A 32 -0.08 -7.53 3.33
C ILE A 32 0.30 -7.92 1.90
N ALA A 33 0.15 -7.01 0.94
CA ALA A 33 0.51 -7.27 -0.45
C ALA A 33 2.02 -7.53 -0.62
N LEU A 34 2.86 -6.69 -0.02
CA LEU A 34 4.33 -6.81 -0.11
C LEU A 34 4.89 -8.01 0.68
N ALA A 35 4.20 -8.48 1.71
CA ALA A 35 4.54 -9.69 2.45
C ALA A 35 3.88 -10.96 1.89
N SER A 36 3.27 -10.90 0.70
CA SER A 36 2.79 -12.14 0.08
C SER A 36 4.00 -13.02 -0.26
N PRO A 37 3.93 -14.34 -0.06
CA PRO A 37 5.07 -15.23 -0.30
C PRO A 37 5.65 -15.10 -1.72
N GLU A 38 4.80 -14.82 -2.71
CA GLU A 38 5.20 -14.62 -4.11
C GLU A 38 6.00 -13.32 -4.29
N MET A 39 5.58 -12.23 -3.66
CA MET A 39 6.31 -10.96 -3.66
C MET A 39 7.63 -11.10 -2.90
N GLU A 40 7.63 -11.75 -1.74
CA GLU A 40 8.85 -12.03 -0.96
C GLU A 40 9.85 -12.85 -1.75
N THR A 41 9.37 -13.89 -2.45
CA THR A 41 10.21 -14.74 -3.30
C THR A 41 10.81 -13.91 -4.43
N ALA A 42 10.00 -13.11 -5.14
CA ALA A 42 10.46 -12.25 -6.20
C ALA A 42 11.49 -11.22 -5.70
N PHE A 43 11.24 -10.58 -4.55
CA PHE A 43 12.18 -9.61 -4.00
C PHE A 43 13.48 -10.25 -3.53
N THR A 44 13.42 -11.38 -2.82
CA THR A 44 14.61 -12.08 -2.32
C THR A 44 15.47 -12.60 -3.48
N GLN A 45 14.85 -13.16 -4.51
CA GLN A 45 15.59 -13.74 -5.64
C GLN A 45 16.08 -12.66 -6.60
N GLU A 46 15.30 -11.61 -6.82
CA GLU A 46 15.48 -10.71 -7.98
C GLU A 46 15.80 -9.25 -7.63
N TRP A 47 15.58 -8.83 -6.40
CA TRP A 47 15.90 -7.46 -5.95
C TRP A 47 17.32 -7.31 -5.45
N GLY A 48 17.86 -8.40 -4.87
CA GLY A 48 19.17 -8.45 -4.23
C GLY A 48 19.15 -7.99 -2.77
N ASP A 49 20.11 -8.47 -1.98
CA ASP A 49 20.03 -8.52 -0.51
C ASP A 49 20.15 -7.17 0.25
N ALA A 50 20.21 -6.02 -0.41
CA ALA A 50 20.53 -4.76 0.29
C ALA A 50 19.91 -3.48 -0.30
N ARG A 51 18.94 -3.58 -1.22
CA ARG A 51 18.34 -2.38 -1.84
C ARG A 51 16.97 -2.05 -1.23
N PRO A 52 16.69 -0.78 -0.93
CA PRO A 52 15.36 -0.35 -0.57
C PRO A 52 14.34 -0.64 -1.70
N LEU A 53 13.09 -0.83 -1.32
CA LEU A 53 11.94 -0.80 -2.22
C LEU A 53 11.51 0.67 -2.39
N TYR A 54 11.95 1.32 -3.45
CA TYR A 54 11.50 2.68 -3.76
C TYR A 54 10.06 2.64 -4.26
N LEU A 55 9.11 3.20 -3.50
CA LEU A 55 7.70 3.23 -3.85
C LEU A 55 7.34 4.58 -4.47
N GLN A 56 6.97 4.60 -5.74
CA GLN A 56 6.59 5.84 -6.42
C GLN A 56 5.22 6.33 -5.96
N LYS A 57 5.18 7.57 -5.48
CA LYS A 57 3.95 8.28 -5.14
C LYS A 57 3.24 8.81 -6.40
N PRO A 58 1.90 8.90 -6.41
CA PRO A 58 1.16 9.52 -7.50
C PRO A 58 1.51 10.99 -7.69
N GLU A 59 1.56 11.44 -8.94
CA GLU A 59 1.75 12.85 -9.26
C GLU A 59 0.58 13.71 -8.80
N ARG A 60 0.84 14.98 -8.47
CA ARG A 60 -0.19 15.94 -8.04
C ARG A 60 -1.20 16.31 -9.14
N GLN A 61 -0.88 16.05 -10.41
CA GLN A 61 -1.63 16.54 -11.57
C GLN A 61 -2.61 15.51 -12.15
N SER A 62 -2.88 14.37 -11.48
CA SER A 62 -3.88 13.42 -11.96
C SER A 62 -5.26 14.08 -12.08
N ILE A 63 -5.77 14.18 -13.31
CA ILE A 63 -7.09 14.73 -13.61
C ILE A 63 -8.12 13.70 -13.16
N GLY A 64 -8.53 13.82 -11.90
CA GLY A 64 -9.42 12.88 -11.23
C GLY A 64 -8.84 12.47 -9.88
N ARG A 65 -8.96 13.35 -8.87
CA ARG A 65 -8.49 13.07 -7.51
C ARG A 65 -9.27 11.90 -6.90
N GLN A 66 -8.78 10.68 -7.10
CA GLN A 66 -9.28 9.56 -6.33
C GLN A 66 -8.80 9.76 -4.88
N PRO A 67 -9.67 9.66 -3.86
CA PRO A 67 -9.26 9.87 -2.47
C PRO A 67 -8.09 8.99 -2.01
N VAL A 68 -7.91 7.81 -2.64
CA VAL A 68 -6.80 6.90 -2.36
C VAL A 68 -5.45 7.43 -2.84
N GLU A 69 -5.40 8.14 -3.96
CA GLU A 69 -4.14 8.74 -4.44
C GLU A 69 -3.65 9.82 -3.47
N GLU A 70 -4.57 10.56 -2.84
CA GLU A 70 -4.23 11.52 -1.79
C GLU A 70 -3.60 10.83 -0.58
N LEU A 71 -4.15 9.68 -0.17
CA LEU A 71 -3.57 8.87 0.90
C LEU A 71 -2.20 8.31 0.51
N MET A 72 -2.03 7.88 -0.74
CA MET A 72 -0.75 7.38 -1.25
C MET A 72 0.34 8.46 -1.24
N ARG A 73 -0.01 9.73 -1.51
CA ARG A 73 0.95 10.84 -1.44
C ARG A 73 1.44 11.13 -0.02
N GLN A 74 0.61 10.82 0.98
CA GLN A 74 0.92 10.99 2.41
C GLN A 74 1.77 9.85 2.99
N LEU A 75 2.12 8.83 2.20
CA LEU A 75 2.96 7.73 2.68
C LEU A 75 4.36 8.24 3.04
N GLU A 76 4.86 7.80 4.18
CA GLU A 76 6.18 8.15 4.71
C GLU A 76 6.95 6.87 5.05
N VAL A 77 8.26 6.97 5.28
CA VAL A 77 9.10 5.81 5.59
C VAL A 77 8.62 5.15 6.90
N GLU A 78 8.19 5.96 7.86
CA GLU A 78 7.73 5.55 9.18
C GLU A 78 6.46 4.69 9.14
N ASP A 79 5.64 4.83 8.09
CA ASP A 79 4.45 3.99 7.88
C ASP A 79 4.85 2.51 7.71
N PHE A 80 6.07 2.25 7.24
CA PHE A 80 6.62 0.92 7.01
C PHE A 80 7.55 0.44 8.13
N ASN A 81 7.63 1.15 9.27
CA ASN A 81 8.39 0.70 10.43
C ASN A 81 7.98 -0.73 10.86
N GLY A 82 8.99 -1.53 11.20
CA GLY A 82 8.84 -2.94 11.59
C GLY A 82 8.47 -3.88 10.44
N PHE A 83 8.42 -3.39 9.19
CA PHE A 83 8.33 -4.24 8.01
C PHE A 83 9.71 -4.81 7.65
N GLN A 84 9.74 -6.01 7.07
CA GLN A 84 10.99 -6.72 6.82
C GLN A 84 11.85 -6.09 5.70
N TRP A 85 11.22 -5.32 4.81
CA TRP A 85 11.88 -4.59 3.73
C TRP A 85 11.93 -3.10 4.06
N GLU A 86 13.04 -2.44 3.74
CA GLU A 86 13.10 -0.99 3.76
C GLU A 86 12.29 -0.43 2.58
N VAL A 87 11.17 0.23 2.88
CA VAL A 87 10.30 0.85 1.86
C VAL A 87 10.47 2.36 1.93
N ILE A 88 10.83 2.97 0.80
CA ILE A 88 11.05 4.41 0.72
C ILE A 88 10.05 5.01 -0.27
N PRO A 89 8.95 5.61 0.22
CA PRO A 89 8.02 6.35 -0.64
C PRO A 89 8.67 7.61 -1.21
N MET A 90 8.69 7.76 -2.54
CA MET A 90 9.36 8.86 -3.24
C MET A 90 8.43 9.54 -4.25
N ASP A 91 8.54 10.87 -4.34
CA ASP A 91 7.95 11.64 -5.44
C ASP A 91 8.81 11.53 -6.70
N ARG A 92 8.25 11.88 -7.86
CA ARG A 92 8.92 11.75 -9.16
C ARG A 92 10.23 12.55 -9.23
N GLU A 93 10.27 13.74 -8.66
CA GLU A 93 11.48 14.57 -8.63
C GLU A 93 12.61 13.92 -7.82
N ALA A 94 12.28 13.21 -6.74
CA ALA A 94 13.25 12.50 -5.92
C ALA A 94 13.76 11.23 -6.64
N ILE A 95 12.88 10.52 -7.34
CA ILE A 95 13.27 9.37 -8.17
C ILE A 95 14.30 9.78 -9.23
N GLN A 96 14.13 10.95 -9.86
CA GLN A 96 15.08 11.47 -10.86
C GLN A 96 16.50 11.72 -10.30
N GLN A 97 16.67 11.80 -8.98
CA GLN A 97 17.97 11.95 -8.33
C GLN A 97 18.66 10.61 -8.04
N LEU A 98 17.96 9.47 -8.19
CA LEU A 98 18.56 8.15 -8.01
C LEU A 98 19.57 7.83 -9.12
N PRO A 99 20.52 6.90 -8.93
CA PRO A 99 21.32 6.36 -10.02
C PRO A 99 20.42 5.82 -11.15
N VAL A 100 20.81 6.00 -12.42
CA VAL A 100 20.01 5.60 -13.60
C VAL A 100 19.50 4.16 -13.49
N ASN A 101 20.33 3.22 -13.05
CA ASN A 101 19.93 1.82 -12.88
C ASN A 101 18.83 1.63 -11.82
N GLU A 102 18.80 2.46 -10.78
CA GLU A 102 17.75 2.40 -9.75
C GLU A 102 16.46 3.05 -10.24
N GLN A 103 16.56 4.09 -11.08
CA GLN A 103 15.40 4.69 -11.75
C GLN A 103 14.70 3.68 -12.68
N GLU A 104 15.49 2.90 -13.42
CA GLU A 104 14.97 1.97 -14.42
C GLU A 104 14.47 0.64 -13.82
N PHE A 105 15.14 0.13 -12.78
CA PHE A 105 14.94 -1.24 -12.29
C PHE A 105 14.71 -1.35 -10.77
N GLY A 106 14.42 -0.25 -10.07
CA GLY A 106 14.26 -0.26 -8.60
C GLY A 106 13.02 0.46 -8.08
N VAL A 107 12.16 0.98 -8.97
CA VAL A 107 11.01 1.80 -8.60
C VAL A 107 9.70 1.01 -8.75
N LEU A 108 9.08 0.74 -7.61
CA LEU A 108 7.76 0.13 -7.51
C LEU A 108 6.67 1.17 -7.78
N THR A 109 5.95 0.99 -8.87
CA THR A 109 4.76 1.78 -9.20
C THR A 109 3.53 1.14 -8.55
N LEU A 110 2.69 1.97 -7.92
CA LEU A 110 1.48 1.55 -7.23
C LEU A 110 0.25 2.21 -7.85
N GLY A 111 -0.78 1.42 -8.09
CA GLY A 111 -2.14 1.88 -8.32
C GLY A 111 -3.08 1.27 -7.27
N ALA A 112 -4.01 2.06 -6.74
CA ALA A 112 -4.97 1.56 -5.77
C ALA A 112 -6.37 2.13 -6.02
N SER A 113 -7.41 1.39 -5.64
CA SER A 113 -8.80 1.86 -5.70
C SER A 113 -9.65 1.18 -4.63
N TYR A 114 -10.39 1.97 -3.86
CA TYR A 114 -11.39 1.44 -2.94
C TYR A 114 -12.72 1.19 -3.65
N ARG A 115 -13.44 0.15 -3.22
CA ARG A 115 -14.76 -0.25 -3.73
C ARG A 115 -15.70 -0.57 -2.55
N GLU A 116 -16.98 -0.81 -2.88
CA GLU A 116 -17.97 -1.41 -1.97
C GLU A 116 -18.03 -0.71 -0.60
N ALA A 117 -18.29 0.59 -0.62
CA ALA A 117 -18.38 1.43 0.57
C ALA A 117 -17.14 1.31 1.49
N TRP A 118 -15.94 1.26 0.89
CA TRP A 118 -14.64 1.27 1.57
C TRP A 118 -14.26 -0.03 2.27
N SER A 119 -15.05 -1.09 2.10
CA SER A 119 -14.74 -2.42 2.65
C SER A 119 -13.76 -3.22 1.78
N THR A 120 -13.59 -2.83 0.51
CA THR A 120 -12.72 -3.52 -0.44
C THR A 120 -11.67 -2.56 -1.00
N LEU A 121 -10.41 -2.98 -1.06
CA LEU A 121 -9.28 -2.25 -1.64
C LEU A 121 -8.59 -3.11 -2.70
N SER A 122 -8.53 -2.62 -3.92
CA SER A 122 -7.70 -3.20 -4.99
C SER A 122 -6.36 -2.48 -5.04
N ILE A 123 -5.26 -3.24 -5.04
CA ILE A 123 -3.87 -2.77 -5.15
C ILE A 123 -3.24 -3.44 -6.37
N ASN A 124 -2.62 -2.64 -7.23
CA ASN A 124 -1.79 -3.11 -8.33
C ASN A 124 -0.38 -2.57 -8.17
N LEU A 125 0.60 -3.46 -8.29
CA LEU A 125 2.01 -3.20 -8.14
C LEU A 125 2.73 -3.57 -9.44
N PHE A 126 3.67 -2.75 -9.85
CA PHE A 126 4.50 -2.96 -11.03
C PHE A 126 5.94 -2.54 -10.75
N VAL A 127 6.90 -3.35 -11.16
CA VAL A 127 8.32 -2.95 -11.16
C VAL A 127 9.15 -3.78 -12.13
N ASN A 128 10.12 -3.13 -12.77
CA ASN A 128 11.20 -3.81 -13.47
C ASN A 128 12.24 -4.29 -12.45
N LEU A 129 12.70 -5.54 -12.55
CA LEU A 129 13.57 -6.14 -11.54
C LEU A 129 15.06 -5.79 -11.76
N PRO A 130 15.83 -5.44 -10.72
CA PRO A 130 17.24 -5.03 -10.87
C PRO A 130 18.15 -6.15 -11.37
N ARG A 131 17.88 -7.40 -10.98
CA ARG A 131 18.72 -8.55 -11.36
C ARG A 131 18.50 -8.99 -12.81
N TYR A 132 17.31 -8.74 -13.36
CA TYR A 132 16.96 -9.06 -14.74
C TYR A 132 16.34 -7.84 -15.42
N PRO A 133 17.13 -7.02 -16.13
CA PRO A 133 16.70 -5.75 -16.76
C PRO A 133 15.59 -5.86 -17.81
N ARG A 134 15.10 -7.06 -18.11
CA ARG A 134 13.96 -7.28 -19.01
C ARG A 134 12.74 -7.86 -18.30
N SER A 135 12.91 -8.27 -17.05
CA SER A 135 11.87 -8.92 -16.30
C SER A 135 11.07 -7.93 -15.47
N GLU A 136 9.75 -8.08 -15.54
CA GLU A 136 8.77 -7.24 -14.87
C GLU A 136 8.04 -8.08 -13.82
N LEU A 137 8.00 -7.58 -12.59
CA LEU A 137 7.13 -8.10 -11.54
C LEU A 137 5.83 -7.31 -11.56
N THR A 138 4.71 -8.02 -11.75
CA THR A 138 3.36 -7.48 -11.61
C THR A 138 2.66 -8.17 -10.46
N GLY A 139 1.96 -7.40 -9.63
CA GLY A 139 1.13 -7.90 -8.54
C GLY A 139 -0.24 -7.25 -8.57
N SER A 140 -1.31 -8.03 -8.46
CA SER A 140 -2.67 -7.54 -8.32
C SER A 140 -3.31 -8.19 -7.11
N PHE A 141 -3.83 -7.38 -6.20
CA PHE A 141 -4.39 -7.81 -4.92
C PHE A 141 -5.75 -7.15 -4.73
N VAL A 142 -6.72 -7.94 -4.29
CA VAL A 142 -8.00 -7.45 -3.78
C VAL A 142 -8.08 -7.87 -2.33
N LEU A 143 -8.20 -6.87 -1.45
CA LEU A 143 -8.29 -7.06 -0.02
C LEU A 143 -9.66 -6.59 0.47
N GLU A 144 -10.22 -7.32 1.43
CA GLU A 144 -11.49 -6.99 2.08
C GLU A 144 -11.28 -6.83 3.58
N LYS A 145 -12.00 -5.87 4.18
CA LYS A 145 -11.98 -5.61 5.62
C LYS A 145 -13.03 -6.47 6.33
N VAL A 146 -12.60 -7.59 6.89
CA VAL A 146 -13.44 -8.55 7.61
C VAL A 146 -13.17 -8.43 9.11
N ASN A 147 -14.21 -8.14 9.91
CA ASN A 147 -14.10 -7.97 11.37
C ASN A 147 -13.03 -6.96 11.81
N GLY A 148 -12.84 -5.89 11.03
CA GLY A 148 -11.86 -4.84 11.32
C GLY A 148 -10.42 -5.15 10.89
N ALA A 149 -10.16 -6.32 10.31
CA ALA A 149 -8.86 -6.69 9.77
C ALA A 149 -8.92 -6.84 8.25
N TRP A 150 -7.87 -6.40 7.56
CA TRP A 150 -7.75 -6.58 6.11
C TRP A 150 -7.24 -7.97 5.77
N GLN A 151 -7.86 -8.60 4.77
CA GLN A 151 -7.51 -9.94 4.31
C GLN A 151 -7.50 -9.98 2.79
N THR A 152 -6.56 -10.72 2.21
CA THR A 152 -6.50 -10.94 0.77
C THR A 152 -7.59 -11.92 0.34
N ILE A 153 -8.51 -11.47 -0.51
CA ILE A 153 -9.57 -12.32 -1.07
C ILE A 153 -9.22 -12.80 -2.48
N GLN A 154 -8.41 -12.03 -3.20
CA GLN A 154 -7.90 -12.39 -4.52
C GLN A 154 -6.48 -11.84 -4.68
N LYS A 155 -5.59 -12.63 -5.27
CA LYS A 155 -4.28 -12.14 -5.69
C LYS A 155 -3.80 -12.83 -6.98
N SER A 156 -2.99 -12.12 -7.74
CA SER A 156 -2.18 -12.65 -8.83
C SER A 156 -0.81 -11.96 -8.79
N VAL A 157 0.26 -12.74 -8.81
CA VAL A 157 1.63 -12.22 -8.85
C VAL A 157 2.38 -12.96 -9.94
N GLU A 158 3.00 -12.21 -10.85
CA GLU A 158 3.68 -12.76 -12.02
C GLU A 158 5.01 -12.04 -12.22
N VAL A 159 6.06 -12.84 -12.48
CA VAL A 159 7.32 -12.34 -13.04
C VAL A 159 7.33 -12.67 -14.52
N ARG A 160 7.32 -11.65 -15.36
CA ARG A 160 7.35 -11.76 -16.82
C ARG A 160 8.77 -11.49 -17.32
N PRO A 161 9.28 -12.22 -18.33
CA PRO A 161 10.63 -12.07 -18.84
C PRO A 161 10.81 -10.91 -19.83
#